data_AF-A0A7W1GD85-F1
#
_entry.id   AF-A0A7W1GD85-F1
#
_cell.length_a   1.000
_cell.length_b   1.000
_cell.length_c   1.000
_cell.angle_alpha   90.00
_cell.angle_beta   90.00
_cell.angle_gamma   90.00
#
_symmetry.space_group_name_H-M   'P 1'
#
loop_
_entity.id
_entity.type
_entity.pdbx_description
1 polymer ?
#
loop_
_entity_poly.entity_id
_entity_poly.type
_entity_poly.pdbx_seq_one_letter_code
_entity_poly.pdbx_strand_id
1 'polypeptide(L)' 'MKNVKDEISVIGLGAMGSALAAAFLNRGHVTTVWNRSAEKADALVAKGAV' A
#
# COMPACT_ATOMS: atom_id res chain seq x y z
N MET A 1 10.50 -22.14 1.77
CA MET A 1 9.24 -21.36 1.78
C MET A 1 9.34 -20.35 0.64
N LYS A 2 8.38 -20.30 -0.30
CA LYS A 2 8.51 -19.41 -1.45
C LYS A 2 8.44 -17.95 -0.98
N ASN A 3 9.47 -17.15 -1.24
CA ASN A 3 9.44 -15.68 -1.14
C ASN A 3 8.57 -15.14 -2.29
N VAL A 4 7.26 -15.36 -2.24
CA VAL A 4 6.35 -14.81 -3.25
C VAL A 4 6.01 -13.39 -2.85
N LYS A 5 6.35 -12.43 -3.71
CA LYS A 5 5.82 -11.08 -3.62
C LYS A 5 4.46 -11.07 -4.28
N ASP A 6 3.41 -11.08 -3.46
CA ASP A 6 2.04 -10.92 -3.96
C ASP A 6 1.78 -9.47 -4.42
N GLU A 7 0.89 -9.33 -5.40
CA GLU A 7 0.34 -8.04 -5.83
C GLU A 7 -0.92 -7.73 -5.02
N ILE A 8 -0.93 -6.59 -4.33
CA ILE A 8 -1.98 -6.23 -3.37
C ILE A 8 -2.50 -4.83 -3.68
N SER A 9 -3.82 -4.72 -3.88
CA SER A 9 -4.50 -3.43 -4.07
C SER A 9 -5.28 -3.04 -2.82
N VAL A 10 -5.03 -1.83 -2.30
CA VAL A 10 -5.75 -1.26 -1.16
C VAL A 10 -6.59 -0.08 -1.62
N ILE A 11 -7.92 -0.21 -1.49
CA ILE A 11 -8.89 0.83 -1.85
C ILE A 11 -9.43 1.45 -0.56
N GLY A 12 -9.14 2.73 -0.36
CA GLY A 12 -9.51 3.48 0.83
C GLY A 12 -8.34 3.61 1.81
N LEU A 13 -7.91 4.85 2.03
CA LEU A 13 -6.73 5.19 2.85
C LEU A 13 -7.13 5.94 4.12
N GLY A 14 -8.04 5.33 4.89
CA GLY A 14 -8.26 5.69 6.30
C GLY A 14 -7.17 5.11 7.20
N ALA A 15 -7.29 5.27 8.52
CA ALA A 15 -6.26 4.81 9.47
C ALA A 15 -5.87 3.33 9.27
N MET A 16 -6.86 2.46 9.08
CA MET A 16 -6.62 1.03 8.84
C MET A 16 -6.01 0.75 7.46
N GLY A 17 -6.58 1.33 6.39
CA GLY A 17 -6.12 1.09 5.02
C GLY A 17 -4.66 1.50 4.81
N SER A 18 -4.28 2.67 5.33
CA SER A 18 -2.90 3.15 5.25
C SER A 18 -1.92 2.30 6.07
N ALA A 19 -2.35 1.79 7.23
CA ALA A 19 -1.54 0.89 8.04
C ALA A 19 -1.30 -0.46 7.34
N LEU A 20 -2.33 -1.00 6.68
CA LEU A 20 -2.23 -2.24 5.90
C LEU A 20 -1.30 -2.05 4.69
N ALA A 21 -1.50 -0.99 3.90
CA ALA A 21 -0.65 -0.69 2.75
C ALA A 21 0.83 -0.55 3.16
N ALA A 22 1.10 0.16 4.25
CA ALA A 22 2.46 0.27 4.78
C ALA A 22 3.04 -1.08 5.22
N ALA A 23 2.24 -1.95 5.84
CA ALA A 23 2.68 -3.28 6.24
C ALA A 23 3.02 -4.17 5.04
N PHE A 24 2.24 -4.09 3.96
CA PHE A 24 2.51 -4.82 2.72
C PHE A 24 3.80 -4.34 2.05
N LEU A 25 4.00 -3.03 1.94
CA LEU A 25 5.24 -2.44 1.42
C LEU A 25 6.46 -2.86 2.25
N ASN A 26 6.37 -2.81 3.58
CA ASN A 26 7.46 -3.21 4.47
C ASN A 26 7.84 -4.69 4.33
N ARG A 27 6.89 -5.54 3.90
CA ARG A 27 7.14 -6.95 3.59
C ARG A 27 7.60 -7.17 2.14
N GLY A 28 7.70 -6.11 1.35
CA GLY A 28 8.19 -6.16 -0.02
C GLY A 28 7.15 -6.60 -1.05
N HIS A 29 5.86 -6.61 -0.71
CA HIS A 29 4.78 -6.86 -1.65
C HIS A 29 4.63 -5.69 -2.64
N VAL A 30 4.27 -5.99 -3.89
CA VAL A 30 3.90 -4.96 -4.86
C VAL A 30 2.53 -4.44 -4.44
N THR A 31 2.48 -3.17 -4.00
CA THR A 31 1.28 -2.62 -3.39
C THR A 31 0.77 -1.44 -4.21
N THR A 32 -0.46 -1.55 -4.71
CA THR A 32 -1.17 -0.48 -5.41
C THR A 32 -2.18 0.16 -4.47
N VAL A 33 -2.32 1.48 -4.47
CA VAL A 33 -3.24 2.19 -3.58
C VAL A 33 -4.16 3.12 -4.33
N TRP A 34 -5.40 3.21 -3.87
CA TRP A 34 -6.33 4.20 -4.38
C TRP A 34 -7.16 4.79 -3.25
N ASN A 35 -7.40 6.10 -3.32
CA ASN A 35 -8.33 6.79 -2.43
C ASN A 35 -9.00 7.95 -3.16
N ARG A 36 -10.22 8.30 -2.74
CA ARG A 36 -10.95 9.47 -3.30
C ARG A 36 -10.15 10.77 -3.20
N SER A 37 -9.46 10.95 -2.07
CA SER A 37 -8.54 12.05 -1.80
C SER A 37 -7.12 11.59 -2.09
N ALA A 38 -6.50 12.13 -3.14
CA ALA A 38 -5.19 11.71 -3.63
C ALA A 38 -4.08 11.96 -2.61
N GLU A 39 -4.17 13.05 -1.84
CA GLU A 39 -3.19 13.46 -0.83
C GLU A 39 -2.99 12.42 0.28
N LYS A 40 -3.95 11.51 0.47
CA LYS A 40 -3.81 10.39 1.43
C LYS A 40 -2.86 9.30 0.93
N ALA A 41 -2.57 9.26 -0.37
CA ALA A 41 -1.65 8.29 -0.96
C ALA A 41 -0.20 8.77 -0.95
N ASP A 42 0.07 10.08 -0.86
CA ASP A 42 1.41 10.67 -1.01
C ASP A 42 2.48 9.99 -0.14
N ALA A 43 2.16 9.77 1.15
CA ALA A 43 3.08 9.13 2.09
C ALA A 43 3.34 7.64 1.79
N LEU A 44 2.42 6.96 1.11
CA LEU A 44 2.56 5.57 0.69
C LEU A 44 3.29 5.47 -0.65
N VAL A 45 3.03 6.41 -1.57
CA VAL A 45 3.77 6.54 -2.83
C VAL A 45 5.24 6.82 -2.57
N ALA A 46 5.55 7.70 -1.61
CA ALA A 46 6.93 7.94 -1.16
C ALA A 46 7.62 6.67 -0.60
N LYS A 47 6.85 5.66 -0.18
CA LYS A 47 7.32 4.36 0.29
C LYS A 47 7.32 3.28 -0.80
N GLY A 48 6.96 3.62 -2.04
CA GLY A 48 6.97 2.71 -3.19
C GLY A 48 5.62 2.08 -3.53
N ALA A 49 4.51 2.57 -2.97
CA ALA A 49 3.19 2.24 -3.53
C ALA A 49 2.99 2.89 -4.90
N VAL A 50 2.17 2.26 -5.73
CA VAL A 50 1.75 2.78 -7.05
C VAL A 50 0.28 3.19 -7.00
#